data_AF-A0A2N5K021-F1
#
_entry.id   AF-A0A2N5K021-F1
#
_cell.length_a   1.000
_cell.length_b   1.000
_cell.length_c   1.000
_cell.angle_alpha   90.00
_cell.angle_beta   90.00
_cell.angle_gamma   90.00
#
_symmetry.space_group_name_H-M   'P 1'
#
loop_
_entity.id
_entity.type
_entity.pdbx_description
1 polymer ?
#
loop_
_entity_poly.entity_id
_entity_poly.type
_entity_poly.pdbx_seq_one_letter_code
_entity_poly.pdbx_strand_id
1 'polypeptide(L)' 'MTSLPDQAASILIVEDEFAIREALTEFLEEEGYLVAGAANGREALAYLQDT' A
#
# COMPACT_ATOMS: atom_id res chain seq x y z
N MET A 1 27.49 12.58 -7.36
CA MET A 1 26.99 11.25 -7.79
C MET A 1 25.56 11.19 -7.32
N THR A 2 24.63 11.50 -8.22
CA THR A 2 23.23 11.83 -7.91
C THR A 2 22.52 10.61 -7.32
N SER A 3 22.15 10.66 -6.03
CA SER A 3 21.24 9.67 -5.45
C SER A 3 19.93 9.75 -6.22
N LEU A 4 19.50 8.62 -6.78
CA LEU A 4 18.12 8.48 -7.25
C LEU A 4 17.21 8.91 -6.08
N PRO A 5 16.13 9.66 -6.31
CA PRO A 5 15.20 9.96 -5.22
C PRO A 5 14.82 8.63 -4.58
N ASP A 6 14.85 8.60 -3.25
CA ASP A 6 14.44 7.44 -2.45
C ASP A 6 13.01 7.10 -2.87
N GLN A 7 12.88 6.14 -3.79
CA GLN A 7 11.60 5.82 -4.39
C GLN A 7 10.87 5.01 -3.32
N ALA A 8 10.10 5.73 -2.49
CA ALA A 8 9.33 5.19 -1.39
C ALA A 8 8.73 3.84 -1.81
N ALA A 9 9.11 2.77 -1.12
CA ALA A 9 8.71 1.43 -1.50
C ALA A 9 7.17 1.32 -1.42
N SER A 10 6.56 0.74 -2.44
CA SER A 10 5.11 0.57 -2.53
C SER A 10 4.65 -0.71 -1.84
N ILE A 11 3.63 -0.61 -1.00
CA ILE A 11 3.04 -1.73 -0.24
C ILE A 11 1.55 -1.84 -0.59
N LEU A 12 1.10 -3.05 -0.92
CA LEU A 12 -0.32 -3.37 -1.09
C LEU A 12 -0.79 -4.26 0.07
N ILE A 13 -1.74 -3.77 0.86
CA ILE A 13 -2.33 -4.48 1.99
C ILE A 13 -3.63 -5.13 1.54
N VAL A 14 -3.78 -6.44 1.81
CA VAL A 14 -5.02 -7.18 1.56
C VAL A 14 -5.59 -7.62 2.89
N GLU A 15 -6.67 -6.97 3.31
CA GLU A 15 -7.26 -7.11 4.64
C GLU A 15 -8.78 -6.89 4.53
N ASP A 16 -9.59 -7.81 5.03
CA ASP A 16 -11.05 -7.77 4.89
C ASP A 16 -11.73 -6.83 5.89
N GLU A 17 -11.14 -6.66 7.08
CA GLU A 17 -11.68 -5.75 8.08
C GLU A 17 -11.23 -4.30 7.82
N PHE A 18 -12.20 -3.40 7.55
CA PHE A 18 -11.93 -1.99 7.23
C PHE A 18 -11.08 -1.29 8.31
N ALA A 19 -11.42 -1.48 9.59
CA ALA A 19 -10.73 -0.81 10.69
C ALA A 19 -9.25 -1.20 10.78
N ILE A 20 -8.92 -2.49 10.54
CA ILE A 20 -7.55 -2.99 10.55
C ILE A 20 -6.80 -2.49 9.30
N ARG A 21 -7.44 -2.58 8.13
CA ARG A 21 -6.85 -2.13 6.87
C ARG A 21 -6.46 -0.66 6.90
N GLU A 22 -7.35 0.21 7.39
CA GLU A 22 -7.07 1.65 7.54
C GLU A 22 -5.92 1.88 8.53
N ALA A 23 -5.96 1.26 9.71
CA ALA A 23 -4.91 1.45 10.72
C ALA A 23 -3.51 1.02 10.23
N LEU A 24 -3.42 -0.09 9.47
CA LEU A 24 -2.16 -0.52 8.87
C LEU A 24 -1.70 0.40 7.73
N THR A 25 -2.65 0.94 6.96
CA THR A 25 -2.37 1.88 5.87
C THR A 25 -1.77 3.17 6.45
N GLU A 26 -2.47 3.79 7.40
CA GLU A 26 -2.02 5.01 8.07
C GLU A 26 -0.63 4.82 8.71
N PHE A 27 -0.43 3.72 9.44
CA PHE A 27 0.84 3.42 10.09
C PHE A 27 2.01 3.33 9.10
N LEU A 28 1.82 2.66 7.96
CA LEU A 28 2.89 2.50 6.97
C LEU A 28 3.09 3.77 6.13
N GLU A 29 2.05 4.57 5.89
CA GLU A 29 2.20 5.87 5.27
C GLU A 29 3.00 6.85 6.15
N GLU A 30 2.79 6.82 7.47
CA GLU A 30 3.57 7.60 8.44
C GLU A 30 5.07 7.25 8.43
N GLU A 31 5.41 5.99 8.15
CA GLU A 31 6.79 5.51 7.98
C GLU A 31 7.40 5.86 6.61
N GLY A 32 6.64 6.54 5.74
CA GLY A 32 7.11 7.04 4.44
C GLY A 32 6.96 6.06 3.27
N TYR A 33 6.17 5.00 3.43
CA TYR A 33 5.84 4.09 2.34
C TYR A 33 4.68 4.62 1.49
N LEU A 34 4.60 4.18 0.24
CA LEU A 34 3.41 4.37 -0.59
C LEU A 34 2.50 3.17 -0.35
N VAL A 35 1.32 3.37 0.21
CA VAL A 35 0.47 2.25 0.65
C VAL A 35 -0.86 2.27 -0.09
N ALA A 36 -1.34 1.09 -0.46
CA ALA A 36 -2.68 0.89 -0.98
C ALA A 36 -3.38 -0.25 -0.24
N GLY A 37 -4.68 -0.10 -0.03
CA GLY A 37 -5.53 -1.10 0.63
C GLY A 37 -6.49 -1.78 -0.34
N ALA A 38 -6.66 -3.10 -0.20
CA ALA A 38 -7.66 -3.90 -0.88
C ALA A 38 -8.46 -4.72 0.14
N ALA A 39 -9.78 -4.79 -0.01
CA ALA A 39 -10.65 -5.51 0.93
C ALA A 39 -10.66 -7.04 0.70
N ASN A 40 -10.07 -7.50 -0.40
CA ASN A 40 -10.02 -8.90 -0.80
C ASN A 40 -9.03 -9.09 -1.95
N GLY A 41 -8.77 -10.36 -2.30
CA GLY A 41 -7.85 -10.70 -3.38
C GLY A 41 -8.30 -10.21 -4.77
N ARG A 42 -9.60 -10.03 -5.04
CA ARG A 42 -10.07 -9.53 -6.34
C ARG A 42 -9.70 -8.07 -6.51
N GLU A 43 -9.94 -7.25 -5.49
CA GLU A 43 -9.52 -5.85 -5.47
C GLU A 43 -8.00 -5.71 -5.56
N ALA A 44 -7.26 -6.56 -4.83
CA ALA A 44 -5.80 -6.56 -4.86
C ALA A 44 -5.25 -6.88 -6.26
N LEU A 45 -5.81 -7.89 -6.93
CA LEU A 45 -5.43 -8.24 -8.30
C LEU A 45 -5.80 -7.15 -9.30
N ALA A 46 -6.96 -6.49 -9.14
CA ALA A 46 -7.33 -5.36 -9.97
C ALA A 46 -6.34 -4.20 -9.83
N TYR A 47 -5.95 -3.87 -8.59
CA TYR A 47 -4.94 -2.84 -8.30
C TYR A 47 -3.59 -3.13 -9.00
N LEU A 48 -3.13 -4.39 -8.95
CA LEU A 48 -1.88 -4.80 -9.59
C LEU A 48 -1.93 -4.81 -11.12
N GLN A 49 -3.13 -4.86 -11.72
CA GLN A 49 -3.29 -4.84 -13.17
C GLN A 49 -3.37 -3.42 -13.74
N ASP A 50 -3.79 -2.46 -12.92
CA ASP A 50 -3.93 -1.05 -13.29
C ASP A 50 -2.61 -0.24 -13.12
N THR A 51 -1.62 -0.80 -12.43
CA THR A 51 -0.31 -0.17 -12.15
C THR A 51 0.77 -0.67 -13.12
#